data_AF-T2JXD9-F1
#
_entry.id   AF-T2JXD9-F1
#
_cell.length_a   1.000
_cell.length_b   1.000
_cell.length_c   1.000
_cell.angle_alpha   90.00
_cell.angle_beta   90.00
_cell.angle_gamma   90.00
#
_symmetry.space_group_name_H-M   'P 1'
#
loop_
_entity.id
_entity.type
_entity.pdbx_description
1 polymer ?
#
loop_
_entity_poly.entity_id
_entity_poly.type
_entity_poly.pdbx_seq_one_letter_code
_entity_poly.pdbx_strand_id
1 'polypeptide(L)'
;MAVGLLALPRLLGTHPETGAKIKASLGRFGPYVVHDQGKEGKDYRSLKKEDDVLTVTLERALELLAQPKRGRGGGRTKKALKELGVHPEDQEAVNVYEGPYGIYVKHGKVNAGLPEGETVETITLEKALELLAAKATTKKKTTRKTTTKKKTTTKRTTKSKTSTTKKTDA
;
A
#
# COMPACT_ATOMS: atom_id res chain seq x y z
N MET A 1 -11.43 -14.77 -21.86
CA MET A 1 -10.45 -15.13 -20.80
C MET A 1 -11.12 -15.34 -19.43
N ALA A 2 -12.15 -16.18 -19.31
CA ALA A 2 -12.83 -16.42 -18.02
C ALA A 2 -12.42 -17.76 -17.35
N VAL A 3 -12.24 -18.81 -18.15
CA VAL A 3 -11.95 -20.18 -17.68
C VAL A 3 -10.65 -20.24 -16.84
N GLY A 4 -9.60 -19.53 -17.24
CA GLY A 4 -8.32 -19.53 -16.51
C GLY A 4 -8.40 -19.00 -15.07
N LEU A 5 -9.35 -18.10 -14.77
CA LEU A 5 -9.52 -17.57 -13.41
C LEU A 5 -10.22 -18.57 -12.47
N LEU A 6 -11.01 -19.49 -13.01
CA LEU A 6 -11.63 -20.58 -12.24
C LEU A 6 -10.62 -21.66 -11.83
N ALA A 7 -9.48 -21.73 -12.52
CA ALA A 7 -8.39 -22.66 -12.22
C ALA A 7 -7.35 -22.12 -11.21
N LEU A 8 -7.62 -20.95 -10.59
CA LEU A 8 -6.77 -20.42 -9.52
C LEU A 8 -7.10 -21.12 -8.19
N PRO A 9 -6.11 -21.45 -7.34
CA PRO A 9 -4.68 -21.13 -7.46
C PRO A 9 -3.91 -22.06 -8.41
N ARG A 10 -3.19 -21.47 -9.38
CA ARG A 10 -2.32 -22.20 -10.32
C ARG A 10 -1.03 -22.63 -9.60
N LEU A 11 -0.67 -23.90 -9.65
CA LEU A 11 0.63 -24.37 -9.19
C LEU A 11 1.70 -24.09 -10.27
N LEU A 12 2.83 -23.51 -9.87
CA LEU A 12 3.96 -23.22 -10.77
C LEU A 12 5.07 -24.26 -10.67
N GLY A 13 5.28 -24.82 -9.48
CA GLY A 13 6.32 -25.80 -9.20
C GLY A 13 6.69 -25.86 -7.71
N THR A 14 7.89 -26.34 -7.43
CA THR A 14 8.52 -26.34 -6.11
C THR A 14 9.75 -25.44 -6.09
N HIS A 15 10.00 -24.78 -4.97
CA HIS A 15 11.22 -23.99 -4.77
C HIS A 15 12.44 -24.92 -4.63
N PRO A 16 13.59 -24.64 -5.29
CA PRO A 16 14.74 -25.54 -5.27
C PRO A 16 15.37 -25.68 -3.87
N GLU A 17 15.45 -24.59 -3.11
CA GLU A 17 16.15 -24.57 -1.80
C GLU A 17 15.33 -25.15 -0.64
N THR A 18 13.99 -25.05 -0.68
CA THR A 18 13.10 -25.39 0.45
C THR A 18 12.16 -26.55 0.15
N GLY A 19 12.10 -27.02 -1.11
CA GLY A 19 11.15 -28.02 -1.60
C GLY A 19 9.67 -27.59 -1.58
N ALA A 20 9.36 -26.39 -1.10
CA ALA A 20 8.00 -25.95 -0.85
C ALA A 20 7.27 -25.48 -2.13
N LYS A 21 5.93 -25.59 -2.12
CA LYS A 21 5.11 -25.38 -3.33
C LYS A 21 4.93 -23.89 -3.63
N ILE A 22 5.17 -23.51 -4.89
CA ILE A 22 4.95 -22.15 -5.40
C ILE A 22 3.64 -22.12 -6.19
N LYS A 23 2.76 -21.17 -5.84
CA LYS A 23 1.42 -21.02 -6.42
C LYS A 23 1.15 -19.56 -6.81
N ALA A 24 0.53 -19.34 -7.97
CA ALA A 24 0.03 -18.04 -8.43
C ALA A 24 -1.49 -17.93 -8.18
N SER A 25 -1.95 -16.79 -7.69
CA SER A 25 -3.37 -16.55 -7.39
C SER A 25 -3.73 -15.06 -7.46
N LEU A 26 -5.01 -14.74 -7.31
CA LEU A 26 -5.55 -13.37 -7.29
C LEU A 26 -6.13 -13.05 -5.90
N GLY A 27 -5.75 -11.89 -5.34
CA GLY A 27 -6.11 -11.51 -3.97
C GLY A 27 -6.56 -10.05 -3.87
N ARG A 28 -6.87 -9.60 -2.64
CA ARG A 28 -7.36 -8.22 -2.36
C ARG A 28 -6.45 -7.11 -2.91
N PHE A 29 -5.14 -7.37 -3.00
CA PHE A 29 -4.14 -6.41 -3.48
C PHE A 29 -3.72 -6.65 -4.94
N GLY A 30 -4.47 -7.46 -5.68
CA GLY A 30 -4.17 -7.84 -7.05
C GLY A 30 -3.47 -9.21 -7.17
N PRO A 31 -2.81 -9.47 -8.30
CA PRO A 31 -2.18 -10.75 -8.62
C PRO A 31 -0.92 -11.00 -7.77
N TYR A 32 -0.71 -12.24 -7.35
CA TYR A 32 0.38 -12.58 -6.42
C TYR A 32 0.85 -14.03 -6.50
N VAL A 33 2.09 -14.25 -6.07
CA VAL A 33 2.73 -15.55 -5.85
C VAL A 33 2.79 -15.85 -4.36
N VAL A 34 2.60 -17.12 -4.02
CA VAL A 34 2.75 -17.69 -2.67
C VAL A 34 3.82 -18.77 -2.70
N HIS A 35 4.78 -18.66 -1.78
CA HIS A 35 5.67 -19.73 -1.39
C HIS A 35 5.11 -20.40 -0.13
N ASP A 36 4.62 -21.63 -0.27
CA ASP A 36 3.86 -22.35 0.76
C ASP A 36 4.79 -23.29 1.55
N GLN A 37 5.58 -22.71 2.48
CA GLN A 37 6.59 -23.42 3.30
C GLN A 37 5.98 -24.24 4.46
N GLY A 38 4.66 -24.41 4.48
CA GLY A 38 3.96 -25.23 5.48
C GLY A 38 4.12 -24.70 6.90
N LYS A 39 5.02 -25.31 7.69
CA LYS A 39 5.23 -24.97 9.12
C LYS A 39 6.00 -23.67 9.34
N GLU A 40 6.90 -23.31 8.42
CA GLU A 40 7.66 -22.05 8.49
C GLU A 40 6.82 -20.83 8.10
N GLY A 41 5.62 -21.07 7.55
CA GLY A 41 4.66 -20.06 7.15
C GLY A 41 4.48 -19.98 5.64
N LYS A 42 4.11 -18.79 5.17
CA LYS A 42 3.84 -18.51 3.76
C LYS A 42 4.42 -17.16 3.40
N ASP A 43 5.31 -17.13 2.41
CA ASP A 43 5.76 -15.86 1.85
C ASP A 43 4.95 -15.47 0.62
N TYR A 44 4.72 -14.16 0.49
CA TYR A 44 3.80 -13.57 -0.48
C TYR A 44 4.53 -12.46 -1.23
N ARG A 45 4.39 -12.47 -2.57
CA ARG A 45 4.92 -11.42 -3.45
C ARG A 45 3.87 -11.03 -4.48
N SER A 46 3.57 -9.75 -4.58
CA SER A 46 2.69 -9.23 -5.64
C SER A 46 3.41 -9.34 -6.99
N LEU A 47 2.67 -9.73 -8.02
CA LEU A 47 3.12 -9.63 -9.41
C LEU A 47 3.17 -8.15 -9.84
N LYS A 48 4.08 -7.81 -10.76
CA LYS A 48 4.14 -6.46 -11.35
C LYS A 48 3.04 -6.33 -12.41
N LYS A 49 2.83 -5.12 -12.94
CA LYS A 49 1.85 -4.86 -14.01
C LYS A 49 2.17 -5.60 -15.33
N GLU A 50 3.42 -6.02 -15.50
CA GLU A 50 3.93 -6.78 -16.64
C GLU A 50 3.62 -8.29 -16.53
N ASP A 51 3.40 -8.80 -15.31
CA ASP A 51 3.30 -10.23 -15.00
C ASP A 51 1.83 -10.64 -14.73
N ASP A 52 1.25 -11.53 -15.56
CA ASP A 52 -0.10 -12.09 -15.35
C ASP A 52 -0.03 -13.41 -14.56
N VAL A 53 -0.99 -13.63 -13.65
CA VAL A 53 -1.21 -14.88 -12.90
C VAL A 53 -1.33 -16.10 -13.83
N LEU A 54 -1.87 -15.89 -15.03
CA LEU A 54 -2.09 -16.98 -15.99
C LEU A 54 -0.84 -17.34 -16.80
N THR A 55 0.13 -16.44 -16.95
CA THR A 55 1.33 -16.63 -17.80
C THR A 55 2.64 -16.70 -17.03
N VAL A 56 2.68 -16.27 -15.76
CA VAL A 56 3.89 -16.24 -14.93
C VAL A 56 4.58 -17.61 -14.84
N THR A 57 5.90 -17.61 -15.01
CA THR A 57 6.76 -18.80 -14.94
C THR A 57 7.28 -19.04 -13.52
N LEU A 58 7.81 -20.26 -13.28
CA LEU A 58 8.46 -20.60 -12.01
C LEU A 58 9.69 -19.73 -11.75
N GLU A 59 10.53 -19.51 -12.76
CA GLU A 59 11.73 -18.66 -12.68
C GLU A 59 11.39 -17.24 -12.23
N ARG A 60 10.39 -16.62 -12.87
CA ARG A 60 9.90 -15.29 -12.50
C ARG A 60 9.33 -15.24 -11.09
N ALA A 61 8.67 -16.31 -10.65
CA ALA A 61 8.20 -16.43 -9.28
C ALA A 61 9.35 -16.49 -8.27
N LEU A 62 10.45 -17.17 -8.59
CA LEU A 62 11.67 -17.21 -7.77
C LEU A 62 12.36 -15.84 -7.69
N GLU A 63 12.52 -15.12 -8.82
CA GLU A 63 13.05 -13.74 -8.84
C GLU A 63 12.29 -12.80 -7.91
N LEU A 64 10.96 -12.93 -7.86
CA LEU A 64 10.11 -12.09 -7.01
C LEU A 64 10.20 -12.49 -5.55
N LEU A 65 10.36 -13.78 -5.23
CA LEU A 65 10.54 -14.27 -3.87
C LEU A 65 11.88 -13.86 -3.27
N ALA A 66 12.95 -13.90 -4.06
CA ALA A 66 14.29 -13.41 -3.69
C ALA A 66 14.33 -11.90 -3.39
N GLN A 67 13.41 -11.10 -3.95
CA GLN A 67 13.31 -9.68 -3.60
C GLN A 67 12.79 -9.50 -2.16
N PRO A 68 13.31 -8.50 -1.40
CA PRO A 68 12.88 -8.26 -0.03
C PRO A 68 11.40 -7.86 0.04
N LYS A 69 10.72 -8.36 1.07
CA LYS A 69 9.28 -8.17 1.30
C LYS A 69 8.93 -6.70 1.48
N ARG A 70 8.43 -6.06 0.42
CA ARG A 70 7.99 -4.66 0.47
C ARG A 70 6.80 -4.54 1.43
N GLY A 71 6.96 -3.74 2.48
CA GLY A 71 5.96 -3.57 3.53
C GLY A 71 4.60 -3.08 3.00
N ARG A 72 3.52 -3.50 3.68
CA ARG A 72 2.10 -3.26 3.28
C ARG A 72 1.72 -1.77 3.13
N GLY A 73 2.52 -0.84 3.64
CA GLY A 73 2.45 0.58 3.32
C GLY A 73 3.76 1.01 2.69
N GLY A 74 3.82 1.05 1.36
CA GLY A 74 5.04 1.18 0.53
C GLY A 74 5.76 2.53 0.58
N GLY A 75 5.81 3.20 1.73
CA GLY A 75 6.87 4.15 1.99
C GLY A 75 8.19 3.40 2.14
N ARG A 76 9.21 3.80 1.39
CA ARG A 76 10.60 3.65 1.87
C ARG A 76 10.61 4.21 3.31
N THR A 77 11.26 3.52 4.25
CA THR A 77 11.56 4.13 5.56
C THR A 77 12.24 5.45 5.26
N LYS A 78 11.56 6.56 5.59
CA LYS A 78 12.01 7.88 5.14
C LYS A 78 13.40 8.10 5.68
N LYS A 79 14.39 8.29 4.79
CA LYS A 79 15.73 8.66 5.21
C LYS A 79 15.63 10.04 5.86
N ALA A 80 16.20 10.21 7.05
CA ALA A 80 16.34 11.55 7.63
C ALA A 80 17.26 12.36 6.72
N LEU A 81 16.87 13.60 6.40
CA LEU A 81 17.66 14.51 5.59
C LEU A 81 18.77 15.16 6.43
N LYS A 82 18.46 15.50 7.69
CA LYS A 82 19.37 16.07 8.68
C LYS A 82 18.86 15.74 10.08
N GLU A 83 19.77 15.46 10.98
CA GLU A 83 19.49 15.35 12.41
C GLU A 83 19.91 16.68 13.04
N LEU A 84 18.98 17.38 13.71
CA LEU A 84 19.23 18.72 14.28
C LEU A 84 19.84 18.66 15.68
N GLY A 85 19.87 17.48 16.29
CA GLY A 85 20.35 17.25 17.64
C GLY A 85 19.27 16.72 18.56
N VAL A 86 19.44 16.97 19.85
CA VAL A 86 18.62 16.44 20.95
C VAL A 86 17.74 17.56 21.51
N HIS A 87 16.47 17.27 21.83
CA HIS A 87 15.59 18.24 22.49
C HIS A 87 16.06 18.49 23.93
N PRO A 88 16.21 19.75 24.38
CA PRO A 88 16.75 20.09 25.71
C PRO A 88 15.85 19.72 26.90
N GLU A 89 14.66 19.15 26.66
CA GLU A 89 13.71 18.75 27.72
C GLU A 89 13.52 17.23 27.73
N ASP A 90 13.14 16.66 26.59
CA ASP A 90 12.81 15.23 26.48
C ASP A 90 14.01 14.30 26.16
N GLN A 91 15.18 14.86 25.85
CA GLN A 91 16.39 14.13 25.38
C GLN A 91 16.20 13.22 24.14
N GLU A 92 15.07 13.30 23.44
CA GLU A 92 14.84 12.60 22.17
C GLU A 92 15.46 13.35 20.97
N ALA A 93 15.79 12.59 19.91
CA ALA A 93 16.39 13.13 18.68
C ALA A 93 15.37 13.87 17.79
N VAL A 94 15.77 15.05 17.31
CA VAL A 94 15.00 15.93 16.44
C VAL A 94 15.46 15.75 14.99
N ASN A 95 14.66 15.08 14.18
CA ASN A 95 15.05 14.66 12.82
C ASN A 95 14.19 15.32 11.73
N VAL A 96 14.85 15.81 10.67
CA VAL A 96 14.22 16.43 9.50
C VAL A 96 13.98 15.39 8.42
N TYR A 97 12.79 15.40 7.83
CA TYR A 97 12.37 14.46 6.78
C TYR A 97 11.67 15.17 5.63
N GLU A 98 11.76 14.59 4.43
CA GLU A 98 10.93 14.99 3.29
C GLU A 98 9.53 14.35 3.35
N GLY A 99 8.51 15.11 3.01
CA GLY A 99 7.13 14.68 2.90
C GLY A 99 6.48 15.12 1.58
N PRO A 100 5.32 14.52 1.24
CA PRO A 100 4.55 14.94 0.05
C PRO A 100 4.00 16.37 0.15
N TYR A 101 4.10 17.00 1.34
CA TYR A 101 3.68 18.37 1.62
C TYR A 101 4.89 19.26 1.99
N GLY A 102 6.10 18.91 1.55
CA GLY A 102 7.34 19.61 1.88
C GLY A 102 8.13 19.01 3.06
N ILE A 103 9.15 19.74 3.48
CA ILE A 103 10.08 19.36 4.56
C ILE A 103 9.38 19.51 5.91
N TYR A 104 9.61 18.57 6.83
CA TYR A 104 9.08 18.63 8.18
C TYR A 104 10.09 18.14 9.22
N VAL A 105 10.05 18.73 10.42
CA VAL A 105 10.72 18.22 11.61
C VAL A 105 9.83 17.16 12.27
N LYS A 106 10.44 16.09 12.77
CA LYS A 106 9.81 15.09 13.62
C LYS A 106 10.58 14.96 14.93
N HIS A 107 9.83 14.95 16.02
CA HIS A 107 10.31 14.64 17.37
C HIS A 107 9.34 13.60 17.99
N GLY A 108 9.84 12.40 18.27
CA GLY A 108 9.04 11.27 18.74
C GLY A 108 7.78 11.00 17.90
N LYS A 109 6.63 11.42 18.42
CA LYS A 109 5.28 11.29 17.81
C LYS A 109 4.74 12.59 17.19
N VAL A 110 5.40 13.73 17.41
CA VAL A 110 5.00 15.05 16.91
C VAL A 110 5.74 15.34 15.60
N ASN A 111 5.01 15.88 14.61
CA ASN A 111 5.58 16.35 13.35
C ASN A 111 5.19 17.83 13.15
N ALA A 112 6.14 18.66 12.79
CA ALA A 112 5.91 20.05 12.41
C ALA A 112 6.44 20.30 10.98
N GLY A 113 5.53 20.63 10.06
CA GLY A 113 5.91 21.08 8.71
C GLY A 113 6.53 22.47 8.78
N LEU A 114 7.57 22.70 7.99
CA LEU A 114 8.21 24.00 7.87
C LEU A 114 7.47 24.90 6.88
N PRO A 115 7.61 26.24 7.01
CA PRO A 115 7.14 27.16 5.99
C PRO A 115 7.86 26.95 4.65
N GLU A 116 7.13 27.19 3.56
CA GLU A 116 7.67 27.08 2.20
C GLU A 116 8.76 28.15 1.97
N GLY A 117 10.02 27.72 2.01
CA GLY A 117 11.20 28.60 1.85
C GLY A 117 12.36 28.27 2.77
N GLU A 118 12.13 27.60 3.91
CA GLU A 118 13.22 27.10 4.76
C GLU A 118 13.73 25.74 4.26
N THR A 119 15.03 25.67 3.95
CA THR A 119 15.70 24.46 3.44
C THR A 119 16.35 23.68 4.57
N VAL A 120 16.67 22.40 4.34
CA VAL A 120 17.29 21.50 5.33
C VAL A 120 18.51 22.14 6.04
N GLU A 121 19.26 22.97 5.32
CA GLU A 121 20.51 23.57 5.79
C GLU A 121 20.30 24.74 6.75
N THR A 122 19.33 25.63 6.49
CA THR A 122 19.11 26.88 7.24
C THR A 122 18.35 26.71 8.57
N ILE A 123 17.83 25.51 8.83
CA ILE A 123 17.07 25.20 10.06
C ILE A 123 18.02 25.02 11.24
N THR A 124 17.78 25.80 12.30
CA THR A 124 18.41 25.67 13.62
C THR A 124 17.55 24.85 14.57
N LEU A 125 18.15 24.35 15.65
CA LEU A 125 17.43 23.62 16.71
C LEU A 125 16.29 24.47 17.28
N GLU A 126 16.55 25.73 17.62
CA GLU A 126 15.61 26.66 18.27
C GLU A 126 14.30 26.81 17.49
N LYS A 127 14.36 27.15 16.19
CA LYS A 127 13.19 27.24 15.31
C LYS A 127 12.40 25.93 15.23
N ALA A 128 13.11 24.80 15.22
CA ALA A 128 12.48 23.49 15.20
C ALA A 128 11.70 23.22 16.50
N LEU A 129 12.22 23.64 17.66
CA LEU A 129 11.54 23.54 18.95
C LEU A 129 10.27 24.39 19.00
N GLU A 130 10.31 25.65 18.53
CA GLU A 130 9.14 26.54 18.45
C GLU A 130 8.01 25.91 17.62
N LEU A 131 8.34 25.42 16.41
CA LEU A 131 7.38 24.78 15.51
C LEU A 131 6.82 23.47 16.10
N LEU A 132 7.64 22.70 16.83
CA LEU A 132 7.20 21.48 17.51
C LEU A 132 6.28 21.79 18.70
N ALA A 133 6.60 22.78 19.53
CA ALA A 133 5.77 23.22 20.65
C ALA A 133 4.40 23.74 20.17
N ALA A 134 4.39 24.54 19.11
CA ALA A 134 3.16 25.01 18.47
C ALA A 134 2.28 23.87 17.94
N LYS A 135 2.87 22.75 17.48
CA LYS A 135 2.13 21.55 17.02
C LYS A 135 1.76 20.58 18.14
N ALA A 136 2.53 20.51 19.21
CA ALA A 136 2.25 19.68 20.38
C ALA A 136 1.05 20.19 21.19
N THR A 137 0.94 21.51 21.34
CA THR A 137 -0.19 22.21 21.99
C THR A 137 -1.46 22.16 21.13
N THR A 138 -1.34 22.33 19.81
CA THR A 138 -2.48 22.32 18.88
C THR A 138 -2.96 20.90 18.50
N LYS A 139 -3.06 19.99 19.48
CA LYS A 139 -3.77 18.69 19.38
C LYS A 139 -5.28 18.87 19.16
N LYS A 140 -5.64 19.43 18.00
CA LYS A 140 -7.01 19.60 17.53
C LYS A 140 -7.63 18.22 17.37
N LYS A 141 -8.46 17.85 18.36
CA LYS A 141 -9.31 16.65 18.38
C LYS A 141 -10.18 16.63 17.13
N THR A 142 -9.68 16.03 16.05
CA THR A 142 -10.42 15.84 14.81
C THR A 142 -11.46 14.75 15.04
N THR A 143 -12.64 15.18 15.53
CA THR A 143 -13.85 14.39 15.53
C THR A 143 -14.09 13.86 14.13
N ARG A 144 -13.82 12.56 13.94
CA ARG A 144 -13.99 11.84 12.69
C ARG A 144 -15.47 11.86 12.30
N LYS A 145 -15.88 12.87 11.52
CA LYS A 145 -17.22 12.97 10.95
C LYS A 145 -17.42 11.83 9.96
N THR A 146 -17.87 10.69 10.47
CA THR A 146 -18.27 9.53 9.65
C THR A 146 -19.47 9.93 8.81
N THR A 147 -19.21 10.24 7.53
CA THR A 147 -20.26 10.36 6.52
C THR A 147 -20.83 8.98 6.25
N THR A 148 -21.85 8.60 7.01
CA THR A 148 -22.68 7.41 6.77
C THR A 148 -23.28 7.52 5.36
N LYS A 149 -22.69 6.78 4.42
CA LYS A 149 -23.10 6.78 3.01
C LYS A 149 -24.52 6.22 2.91
N LYS A 150 -25.50 7.11 2.71
CA LYS A 150 -26.93 6.79 2.61
C LYS A 150 -27.14 5.72 1.54
N LYS A 151 -27.47 4.50 1.97
CA LYS A 151 -27.76 3.35 1.11
C LYS A 151 -29.15 3.50 0.52
N THR A 152 -29.27 4.18 -0.63
CA THR A 152 -30.52 4.19 -1.40
C THR A 152 -30.70 2.85 -2.11
N THR A 153 -31.69 2.10 -1.63
CA THR A 153 -32.11 0.80 -2.14
C THR A 153 -32.89 0.93 -3.46
N THR A 154 -32.54 0.08 -4.41
CA THR A 154 -33.48 -0.71 -5.24
C THR A 154 -34.67 0.01 -5.90
N LYS A 155 -34.62 0.15 -7.24
CA LYS A 155 -35.77 -0.29 -8.05
C LYS A 155 -35.34 -0.81 -9.43
N ARG A 156 -35.35 -2.13 -9.57
CA ARG A 156 -35.23 -2.87 -10.85
C ARG A 156 -36.58 -2.77 -11.56
N THR A 157 -36.67 -2.03 -12.66
CA THR A 157 -37.88 -1.98 -13.50
C THR A 157 -37.77 -2.94 -14.67
N THR A 158 -38.37 -4.12 -14.51
CA THR A 158 -38.69 -5.01 -15.62
C THR A 158 -39.72 -4.35 -16.55
N LYS A 159 -39.47 -4.35 -17.86
CA LYS A 159 -40.51 -4.11 -18.87
C LYS A 159 -40.41 -5.18 -19.96
N SER A 160 -41.48 -5.95 -20.12
CA SER A 160 -41.64 -7.02 -21.10
C SER A 160 -42.64 -6.61 -22.18
N LYS A 161 -42.58 -7.27 -23.35
CA LYS A 161 -43.50 -7.13 -24.51
C LYS A 161 -43.24 -5.81 -25.27
N THR A 162 -43.29 -5.76 -26.60
CA THR A 162 -44.26 -6.44 -27.49
C THR A 162 -43.65 -6.94 -28.82
N SER A 163 -44.37 -7.84 -29.50
CA SER A 163 -44.13 -8.54 -30.76
C SER A 163 -43.91 -7.68 -32.03
N THR A 164 -43.38 -8.28 -33.12
CA THR A 164 -44.08 -8.42 -34.44
C THR A 164 -43.39 -9.51 -35.31
N THR A 165 -44.14 -10.09 -36.26
CA THR A 165 -43.91 -11.36 -36.99
C THR A 165 -43.43 -11.17 -38.44
N LYS A 166 -42.65 -12.13 -38.99
CA LYS A 166 -42.63 -12.68 -40.37
C LYS A 166 -41.52 -13.78 -40.42
N LYS A 167 -41.74 -15.05 -40.80
CA LYS A 167 -42.09 -15.62 -42.13
C LYS A 167 -41.11 -15.16 -43.24
N THR A 168 -40.53 -15.97 -44.13
CA THR A 168 -40.56 -17.43 -44.44
C THR A 168 -39.36 -17.72 -45.40
N ASP A 169 -39.00 -18.93 -45.86
CA ASP A 169 -39.57 -20.29 -45.79
C ASP A 169 -38.47 -21.40 -45.87
N ALA A 170 -38.92 -22.65 -46.09
CA ALA A 170 -38.30 -23.89 -46.63
C ALA A 170 -37.01 -23.82 -47.48
#